data_AF-A0A0U5K6L6-F1
#
_entry.id   AF-A0A0U5K6L6-F1
#
_cell.length_a   1.000
_cell.length_b   1.000
_cell.length_c   1.000
_cell.angle_alpha   90.00
_cell.angle_beta   90.00
_cell.angle_gamma   90.00
#
_symmetry.space_group_name_H-M   'P 1'
#
loop_
_entity.id
_entity.type
_entity.pdbx_description
1 polymer ?
#
loop_
_entity_poly.entity_id
_entity_poly.type
_entity_poly.pdbx_seq_one_letter_code
_entity_poly.pdbx_strand_id
1 'polypeptide(L)' 'MEKHEIDQQTKWLHIKYDGEDRDDECVNELSIYQNADESELQMLVSNIDFDNISHDNTFALTKEDAKVLIDYLQKWIN' A
#
# COMPACT_ATOMS: atom_id res chain seq x y z
N MET A 1 2.73 -16.10 -12.30
CA MET A 1 2.31 -14.70 -12.13
C MET A 1 3.44 -13.96 -11.45
N GLU A 2 3.65 -12.68 -11.75
CA GLU A 2 4.57 -11.87 -10.95
C GLU A 2 3.97 -11.77 -9.54
N LYS A 3 4.76 -12.09 -8.50
CA LYS A 3 4.28 -12.12 -7.11
C LYS A 3 3.92 -10.72 -6.57
N HIS A 4 4.30 -9.69 -7.29
CA HIS A 4 4.17 -8.31 -6.89
C HIS A 4 3.75 -7.49 -8.11
N GLU A 5 2.70 -6.68 -7.95
CA GLU A 5 2.18 -5.80 -8.99
C GLU A 5 2.06 -4.39 -8.41
N ILE A 6 2.59 -3.40 -9.15
CA ILE A 6 2.36 -1.99 -8.86
C ILE A 6 1.60 -1.39 -10.04
N ASP A 7 0.40 -0.87 -9.76
CA ASP A 7 -0.43 -0.18 -10.73
C ASP A 7 -0.74 1.24 -10.27
N GLN A 8 -0.47 2.23 -11.12
CA GLN A 8 -0.79 3.62 -10.88
C GLN A 8 -1.90 4.06 -11.83
N GLN A 9 -3.06 4.38 -11.26
CA GLN A 9 -4.20 4.98 -11.95
C GLN A 9 -4.34 6.44 -11.53
N THR A 10 -5.19 7.20 -12.22
CA THR A 10 -5.31 8.68 -12.12
C THR A 10 -5.13 9.27 -10.72
N LYS A 11 -5.77 8.68 -9.71
CA LYS A 11 -5.66 9.10 -8.30
C LYS A 11 -5.30 7.95 -7.36
N TRP A 12 -5.02 6.77 -7.91
CA TRP A 12 -4.82 5.56 -7.14
C TRP A 12 -3.44 4.99 -7.38
N LEU A 13 -2.81 4.52 -6.32
CA LEU A 13 -1.67 3.63 -6.41
C LEU A 13 -2.04 2.34 -5.69
N HIS A 14 -1.96 1.23 -6.42
CA HIS A 14 -2.18 -0.11 -5.90
C HIS A 14 -0.85 -0.85 -5.89
N ILE A 15 -0.51 -1.44 -4.75
CA ILE A 15 0.64 -2.32 -4.59
C ILE A 15 0.09 -3.64 -4.07
N LYS A 16 0.07 -4.66 -4.93
CA LYS A 16 -0.42 -5.99 -4.63
C LYS A 16 0.74 -6.94 -4.43
N TYR A 17 0.57 -7.82 -3.46
CA TYR A 17 1.49 -8.89 -3.15
C TYR A 17 0.73 -10.20 -2.95
N ASP A 18 0.97 -11.15 -3.85
CA ASP A 18 0.53 -12.54 -3.68
C ASP A 18 1.55 -13.19 -2.73
N GLY A 19 1.13 -13.44 -1.47
CA GLY A 19 1.96 -13.75 -0.30
C GLY A 19 3.19 -14.66 -0.48
N GLU A 20 4.13 -14.59 0.46
CA GLU A 20 5.32 -15.47 0.45
C GLU A 20 4.97 -16.92 0.77
N ASP A 21 5.84 -17.86 0.35
CA ASP A 21 5.85 -19.25 0.81
C ASP A 21 6.11 -19.40 2.34
N ARG A 22 6.31 -18.29 3.05
CA ARG A 22 6.47 -18.18 4.51
C ARG A 22 5.40 -17.33 5.21
N ASP A 23 4.64 -16.56 4.46
CA ASP A 23 3.43 -15.91 4.95
C ASP A 23 2.25 -16.88 4.80
N ASP A 24 1.14 -16.52 5.40
CA ASP A 24 -0.13 -17.25 5.37
C ASP A 24 -0.76 -17.39 3.98
N GLU A 25 0.01 -17.30 2.89
CA GLU A 25 -0.46 -17.36 1.48
C GLU A 25 -1.56 -16.34 1.13
N CYS A 26 -1.87 -15.40 2.03
CA CYS A 26 -2.93 -14.41 1.86
C CYS A 26 -2.49 -13.29 0.93
N VAL A 27 -3.43 -12.82 0.11
CA VAL A 27 -3.21 -11.67 -0.77
C VAL A 27 -3.22 -10.41 0.07
N ASN A 28 -2.16 -9.61 -0.08
CA ASN A 28 -2.04 -8.31 0.56
C ASN A 28 -2.12 -7.20 -0.50
N GLU A 29 -2.86 -6.15 -0.20
CA GLU A 29 -2.96 -4.97 -1.05
C GLU A 29 -2.79 -3.70 -0.22
N LEU A 30 -1.88 -2.84 -0.68
CA LEU A 30 -1.81 -1.45 -0.24
C LEU A 30 -2.42 -0.57 -1.35
N SER A 31 -3.55 0.03 -1.04
CA SER A 31 -4.24 1.00 -1.89
C SER A 31 -4.06 2.41 -1.35
N ILE A 32 -3.70 3.34 -2.21
CA ILE A 32 -3.47 4.73 -1.84
C ILE A 32 -4.34 5.62 -2.71
N TYR A 33 -5.16 6.46 -2.09
CA TYR A 33 -5.94 7.46 -2.80
C TYR A 33 -5.38 8.87 -2.58
N GLN A 34 -5.11 9.57 -3.69
CA GLN A 34 -4.68 10.95 -3.65
C GLN A 34 -5.86 11.89 -3.95
N ASN A 35 -6.30 12.61 -2.93
CA ASN A 35 -7.25 13.71 -3.07
C ASN A 35 -6.53 15.07 -2.92
N ALA A 36 -6.69 15.96 -3.90
CA ALA A 36 -6.03 17.27 -3.88
C ALA A 36 -6.57 18.20 -2.79
N ASP A 37 -7.80 17.97 -2.35
CA ASP A 37 -8.48 18.77 -1.33
C ASP A 37 -8.22 18.26 0.10
N GLU A 38 -7.53 17.12 0.26
CA GLU A 38 -7.21 16.56 1.56
C GLU A 38 -5.79 16.93 2.01
N SER A 39 -5.64 17.18 3.31
CA SER A 39 -4.33 17.45 3.93
C SER A 39 -3.50 16.19 4.14
N GLU A 40 -4.16 15.04 4.11
CA GLU A 40 -3.62 13.71 4.39
C GLU A 40 -3.91 12.79 3.22
N LEU A 41 -3.08 11.76 3.08
CA LEU A 41 -3.19 10.78 2.04
C LEU A 41 -3.63 9.47 2.68
N GLN A 42 -4.84 9.02 2.31
CA GLN A 42 -5.46 7.84 2.90
C GLN A 42 -4.89 6.58 2.25
N MET A 43 -4.37 5.70 3.10
CA MET A 43 -3.79 4.42 2.73
C MET A 43 -4.66 3.31 3.32
N LEU A 44 -5.12 2.39 2.48
CA LEU A 44 -5.85 1.20 2.87
C LEU A 44 -4.91 0.01 2.71
N VAL A 45 -4.69 -0.70 3.82
CA VAL A 45 -3.97 -1.98 3.84
C VAL A 45 -5.02 -3.06 4.00
N SER A 46 -5.14 -3.92 3.00
CA SER A 46 -6.08 -5.04 2.97
C SER A 46 -5.33 -6.35 2.93
N ASN A 47 -5.78 -7.31 3.73
CA ASN A 47 -5.34 -8.69 3.71
C ASN A 47 -6.58 -9.58 3.61
N ILE A 48 -6.63 -10.45 2.61
CA ILE A 48 -7.73 -11.40 2.45
C ILE A 48 -7.28 -12.76 2.95
N ASP A 49 -7.94 -13.27 3.99
CA ASP A 49 -7.61 -14.58 4.56
C ASP A 49 -8.15 -15.76 3.74
N PHE A 50 -7.82 -16.98 4.17
CA PHE A 50 -8.28 -18.22 3.53
C PHE A 50 -9.81 -18.40 3.53
N ASP A 51 -10.52 -17.75 4.46
CA ASP A 51 -11.98 -17.76 4.53
C ASP A 51 -12.60 -16.63 3.68
N ASN A 52 -11.77 -15.92 2.90
CA ASN A 52 -12.12 -14.78 2.06
C ASN A 52 -12.70 -13.60 2.88
N ILE A 53 -12.21 -13.44 4.11
CA ILE A 53 -12.53 -12.31 4.99
C ILE A 53 -11.46 -11.22 4.80
N SER A 54 -11.92 -9.98 4.63
CA SER A 54 -11.03 -8.82 4.50
C SER A 54 -10.66 -8.26 5.87
N HIS A 55 -9.36 -8.18 6.13
CA HIS A 55 -8.78 -7.55 7.32
C HIS A 55 -8.18 -6.20 6.93
N ASP A 56 -9.05 -5.19 6.89
CA ASP A 56 -8.70 -3.86 6.40
C ASP A 56 -8.24 -2.94 7.53
N ASN A 57 -7.14 -2.23 7.29
CA ASN A 57 -6.66 -1.15 8.15
C ASN A 57 -6.45 0.12 7.33
N THR A 58 -6.94 1.24 7.84
CA THR A 58 -6.71 2.55 7.25
C THR A 58 -5.62 3.30 8.02
N PHE A 59 -4.68 3.86 7.28
CA PHE A 59 -3.64 4.73 7.80
C PHE A 59 -3.66 6.06 7.03
N ALA A 60 -3.62 7.18 7.75
CA ALA A 60 -3.58 8.51 7.16
C ALA A 60 -2.14 9.03 7.21
N LEU A 61 -1.53 9.23 6.03
CA LEU A 61 -0.18 9.75 5.91
C LEU A 61 -0.23 11.27 5.80
N THR A 62 0.39 11.99 6.73
CA THR A 62 0.54 13.44 6.62
C THR A 62 1.60 13.82 5.59
N LYS A 63 1.63 15.10 5.17
CA LYS A 63 2.69 15.60 4.28
C LYS A 63 4.08 15.52 4.93
N GLU A 64 4.16 15.61 6.25
CA GLU A 64 5.39 15.48 7.02
C GLU A 64 5.90 14.04 7.00
N ASP A 65 5.01 13.06 7.24
CA ASP A 65 5.34 11.63 7.15
C ASP A 65 5.81 11.26 5.74
N ALA A 66 5.13 11.78 4.72
CA ALA A 66 5.50 11.57 3.32
C ALA A 66 6.93 12.07 3.01
N LYS A 67 7.35 13.22 3.57
CA LYS A 67 8.72 13.73 3.38
C LYS A 67 9.75 12.79 4.00
N VAL A 68 9.46 12.25 5.19
CA VAL A 68 10.33 11.27 5.86
C VAL A 68 10.44 9.99 5.03
N LEU A 69 9.32 9.50 4.50
CA LEU A 69 9.30 8.32 3.63
C LEU A 69 10.10 8.55 2.34
N ILE A 70 9.96 9.71 1.71
CA ILE A 70 10.74 10.07 0.51
C ILE A 70 12.24 10.04 0.81
N ASP A 71 12.70 10.66 1.89
CA ASP A 71 14.12 10.67 2.28
C ASP A 71 14.65 9.26 2.54
N TYR A 72 13.87 8.42 3.24
CA TYR A 72 14.21 7.02 3.47
C TYR A 72 14.38 6.24 2.17
N LEU A 73 13.42 6.34 1.24
CA LEU A 73 13.46 5.65 -0.04
C LEU A 73 14.59 6.16 -0.95
N GLN A 74 14.82 7.48 -0.97
CA GLN A 74 15.93 8.07 -1.74
C GLN A 74 17.29 7.57 -1.28
N LYS A 75 17.49 7.35 0.03
CA LYS A 75 18.71 6.77 0.58
C LYS A 75 18.88 5.29 0.27
N TRP A 76 17.80 4.56 0.04
CA TRP A 76 17.87 3.14 -0.34
C TRP A 76 18.17 2.96 -1.83
N ILE A 77 17.66 3.87 -2.67
CA ILE A 77 17.83 3.82 -4.13
C ILE A 77 19.25 4.23 -4.57
N ASN A 78 19.90 5.15 -3.84
CA ASN A 78 21.22 5.68 -4.16
C ASN A 78 22.32 5.07 -3.29
#